data_AF-S0JAT5-F1
#
_entry.id   AF-S0JAT5-F1
#
_cell.length_a   1.000
_cell.length_b   1.000
_cell.length_c   1.000
_cell.angle_alpha   90.00
_cell.angle_beta   90.00
_cell.angle_gamma   90.00
#
_symmetry.space_group_name_H-M   'P 1'
#
loop_
_entity.id
_entity.type
_entity.pdbx_description
1 polymer ?
#
loop_
_entity_poly.entity_id
_entity_poly.type
_entity_poly.pdbx_seq_one_letter_code
_entity_poly.pdbx_strand_id
1 'polypeptide(L)'
;MTELQMISSSDWQDYYRIMDGYLFVVNKFVEVDDMKTTYTIPKNYYRKVDQKAKGKLWILTRPVKRYGGHKNYELLELGEENGEFPIGTVFYNEKPVRKTDNPYAYDCFVKASWNCLHNYLEDWKMISEQIQKITKRYLEDK
;
A
#
# COMPACT_ATOMS: atom_id res chain seq x y z
N MET A 1 10.66 5.55 27.69
CA MET A 1 9.96 4.83 26.61
C MET A 1 9.23 5.86 25.78
N THR A 2 9.61 6.04 24.52
CA THR A 2 8.88 6.88 23.56
C THR A 2 7.50 6.28 23.32
N GLU A 3 6.45 7.05 23.59
CA GLU A 3 5.07 6.67 23.31
C GLU A 3 4.87 6.44 21.82
N LEU A 4 3.99 5.49 21.50
CA LEU A 4 3.65 5.14 20.13
C LEU A 4 2.99 6.33 19.42
N GLN A 5 3.70 6.96 18.47
CA GLN A 5 3.21 8.19 17.83
C GLN A 5 2.60 7.87 16.45
N MET A 6 1.27 7.89 16.36
CA MET A 6 0.57 7.89 15.08
C MET A 6 0.70 9.27 14.42
N ILE A 7 1.26 9.33 13.21
CA ILE A 7 1.48 10.58 12.47
C ILE A 7 0.26 10.94 11.63
N SER A 8 -0.33 9.95 10.97
CA SER A 8 -1.49 10.13 10.12
C SER A 8 -2.26 8.83 9.98
N SER A 9 -3.58 8.93 9.97
CA SER A 9 -4.49 7.83 9.71
C SER A 9 -5.50 8.27 8.64
N SER A 10 -5.84 7.33 7.78
CA SER A 10 -6.86 7.44 6.73
C SER A 10 -7.51 6.08 6.55
N ASP A 11 -8.60 5.99 5.80
CA ASP A 11 -9.24 4.69 5.53
C ASP A 11 -8.34 3.70 4.77
N TRP A 12 -7.28 4.18 4.10
CA TRP A 12 -6.41 3.35 3.28
C TRP A 12 -5.09 3.01 3.96
N GLN A 13 -4.56 3.92 4.77
CA GLN A 13 -3.24 3.77 5.38
C GLN A 13 -3.14 4.45 6.73
N ASP A 14 -2.40 3.81 7.62
CA ASP A 14 -1.97 4.36 8.89
C ASP A 14 -0.44 4.45 8.94
N TYR A 15 0.07 5.53 9.51
CA TYR A 15 1.50 5.84 9.60
C TYR A 15 1.90 6.07 11.05
N TYR A 16 2.86 5.30 11.52
CA TYR A 16 3.42 5.42 12.86
C TYR A 16 4.89 5.85 12.78
N ARG A 17 5.27 6.79 13.64
CA ARG A 17 6.68 7.06 13.92
C ARG A 17 7.16 6.03 14.93
N ILE A 18 8.20 5.30 14.59
CA ILE A 18 8.86 4.39 15.55
C ILE A 18 9.92 5.17 16.32
N MET A 19 10.82 5.83 15.58
CA MET A 19 11.87 6.69 16.09
C MET A 19 12.28 7.68 14.99
N ASP A 20 13.23 8.56 15.28
CA ASP A 20 13.76 9.50 14.30
C ASP A 20 14.36 8.76 13.11
N GLY A 21 13.88 9.12 11.91
CA GLY A 21 14.28 8.45 10.67
C GLY A 21 13.51 7.17 10.34
N TYR A 22 12.63 6.64 11.21
CA TYR A 22 11.88 5.40 10.95
C TYR A 22 10.36 5.55 11.06
N LEU A 23 9.68 5.06 10.02
CA LEU A 23 8.22 5.01 9.91
C LEU A 23 7.75 3.57 9.72
N PHE A 24 6.67 3.21 10.38
CA PHE A 24 5.91 2.00 10.08
C PHE A 24 4.64 2.38 9.33
N VAL A 25 4.37 1.70 8.22
CA VAL A 25 3.21 1.93 7.37
C VAL A 25 2.35 0.68 7.39
N VAL A 26 1.06 0.87 7.66
CA VAL A 26 0.03 -0.17 7.62
C VAL A 26 -0.92 0.15 6.48
N ASN A 27 -0.96 -0.71 5.46
CA ASN A 27 -1.91 -0.62 4.35
C ASN A 27 -3.17 -1.41 4.69
N LYS A 28 -4.33 -0.73 4.73
CA LYS A 28 -5.66 -1.33 4.98
C LYS A 28 -6.33 -1.80 3.70
N PHE A 29 -5.53 -2.39 2.81
CA PHE A 29 -5.96 -2.85 1.50
C PHE A 29 -5.10 -4.03 1.05
N VAL A 30 -5.65 -4.82 0.14
CA VAL A 30 -4.94 -5.92 -0.53
C VAL A 30 -4.87 -5.65 -2.03
N GLU A 31 -3.80 -6.15 -2.67
CA GLU A 31 -3.76 -6.25 -4.13
C GLU A 31 -4.96 -7.08 -4.60
N VAL A 32 -5.67 -6.59 -5.61
CA VAL A 32 -6.63 -7.41 -6.34
C VAL A 32 -5.80 -8.43 -7.11
N ASP A 33 -6.25 -9.69 -7.17
CA ASP A 33 -5.53 -10.87 -7.68
C ASP A 33 -5.29 -10.85 -9.21
N ASP A 34 -5.18 -9.65 -9.78
CA ASP A 34 -5.01 -9.36 -11.19
C ASP A 34 -3.56 -9.56 -11.66
N MET A 35 -3.01 -10.72 -11.32
CA MET A 35 -1.82 -11.33 -11.91
C MET A 35 -0.48 -10.61 -11.66
N LYS A 36 -0.34 -9.85 -10.57
CA LYS A 36 0.90 -9.10 -10.26
C LYS A 36 1.34 -8.11 -11.36
N THR A 37 0.46 -7.81 -12.31
CA THR A 37 0.73 -6.89 -13.42
C THR A 37 0.72 -5.46 -12.92
N THR A 38 1.69 -4.67 -13.35
CA THR A 38 1.72 -3.22 -13.12
C THR A 38 1.14 -2.49 -14.32
N TYR A 39 0.35 -1.46 -14.05
CA TYR A 39 -0.34 -0.69 -15.07
C TYR A 39 0.17 0.74 -15.09
N THR A 40 0.84 1.12 -16.19
CA THR A 40 1.14 2.53 -16.44
C THR A 40 -0.13 3.20 -16.93
N ILE A 41 -0.70 4.06 -16.10
CA ILE A 41 -1.95 4.75 -16.41
C ILE A 41 -1.65 6.25 -16.59
N PRO A 42 -2.28 6.96 -17.53
CA PRO A 42 -2.00 8.37 -17.74
C PRO A 42 -2.47 9.25 -16.57
N LYS A 43 -1.68 10.25 -16.17
CA LYS A 43 -1.93 11.13 -15.00
C LYS A 43 -3.31 11.79 -14.98
N ASN A 44 -3.90 12.06 -16.13
CA ASN A 44 -5.22 12.67 -16.29
C ASN A 44 -6.40 11.70 -16.05
N TYR A 45 -6.13 10.42 -15.78
CA TYR A 45 -7.16 9.40 -15.51
C TYR A 45 -7.38 9.17 -14.02
N TYR A 46 -6.57 9.78 -13.16
CA TYR A 46 -6.65 9.60 -11.71
C TYR A 46 -6.83 10.88 -10.93
N ARG A 47 -7.35 10.69 -9.71
CA ARG A 47 -7.28 11.64 -8.60
C ARG A 47 -6.57 10.98 -7.42
N LYS A 48 -5.91 11.79 -6.57
CA LYS A 48 -5.37 11.29 -5.30
C LYS A 48 -6.52 10.80 -4.40
N VAL A 49 -6.38 9.59 -3.84
CA VAL A 49 -7.42 8.96 -3.01
C VAL A 49 -7.70 9.76 -1.74
N ASP A 50 -6.64 10.20 -1.08
CA ASP A 50 -6.70 11.02 0.13
C ASP A 50 -5.51 11.99 0.13
N GLN A 51 -5.73 13.23 0.55
CA GLN A 51 -4.65 14.21 0.73
C GLN A 51 -3.64 13.74 1.79
N LYS A 52 -4.10 13.07 2.85
CA LYS A 52 -3.30 12.52 3.95
C LYS A 52 -2.58 11.22 3.60
N ALA A 53 -3.08 10.45 2.63
CA ALA A 53 -2.37 9.26 2.15
C ALA A 53 -1.04 9.64 1.50
N LYS A 54 0.03 8.90 1.81
CA LYS A 54 1.35 9.07 1.19
C LYS A 54 1.62 7.93 0.20
N GLY A 55 2.48 8.18 -0.77
CA GLY A 55 2.75 7.24 -1.87
C GLY A 55 1.80 7.42 -3.06
N LYS A 56 1.92 6.52 -4.06
CA LYS A 56 1.17 6.53 -5.31
C LYS A 56 -0.23 5.89 -5.15
N LEU A 57 -1.03 6.36 -4.19
CA LEU A 57 -2.44 5.94 -4.03
C LEU A 57 -3.35 6.84 -4.87
N TRP A 58 -3.96 6.28 -5.91
CA TRP A 58 -4.81 7.02 -6.85
C TRP A 58 -6.11 6.27 -7.13
N ILE A 59 -7.19 7.01 -7.32
CA ILE A 59 -8.49 6.48 -7.73
C ILE A 59 -8.77 6.87 -9.17
N LEU A 60 -9.24 5.91 -9.96
CA LEU A 60 -9.64 6.16 -11.34
C LEU A 60 -10.88 7.05 -11.40
N THR A 61 -10.78 8.11 -12.19
CA THR A 61 -11.90 9.02 -12.50
C THR A 61 -12.44 8.80 -13.91
N ARG A 62 -11.76 7.98 -14.71
CA ARG A 62 -12.13 7.62 -16.09
C ARG A 62 -11.83 6.13 -16.31
N PRO A 63 -12.53 5.46 -17.24
CA PRO A 63 -12.22 4.08 -17.58
C PRO A 63 -10.80 3.99 -18.11
N VAL A 64 -10.09 2.94 -17.69
CA VAL A 64 -8.75 2.63 -18.14
C VAL A 64 -8.78 1.23 -18.70
N LYS A 65 -8.30 1.08 -19.93
CA LYS A 65 -8.24 -0.21 -20.59
C LYS A 65 -7.22 -1.11 -19.90
N ARG A 66 -7.63 -2.35 -19.67
CA ARG A 66 -6.78 -3.41 -19.16
C ARG A 66 -6.23 -4.17 -20.35
N TYR A 67 -4.92 -4.08 -20.52
CA TYR A 67 -4.18 -4.95 -21.43
C TYR A 67 -3.76 -6.19 -20.62
N GLY A 68 -4.42 -7.32 -20.87
CA GLY A 68 -4.03 -8.64 -20.32
C GLY A 68 -5.19 -9.44 -19.74
N GLY A 69 -5.33 -10.74 -20.06
CA GLY A 69 -6.00 -11.66 -19.11
C GLY A 69 -6.26 -13.12 -19.54
N HIS A 70 -6.09 -13.99 -18.54
CA HIS A 70 -6.73 -15.28 -18.24
C HIS A 70 -7.21 -16.24 -19.36
N LYS A 71 -6.38 -16.49 -20.38
CA LYS A 71 -6.32 -17.81 -21.02
C LYS A 71 -4.86 -18.21 -21.19
N ASN A 72 -4.46 -19.27 -20.50
CA ASN A 72 -3.26 -20.07 -20.76
C ASN A 72 -1.98 -19.32 -21.17
N TYR A 73 -1.12 -18.98 -20.20
CA TYR A 73 0.34 -18.88 -20.37
C TYR A 73 0.92 -18.16 -21.60
N GLU A 74 0.20 -17.27 -22.25
CA GLU A 74 0.69 -16.51 -23.38
C GLU A 74 0.54 -15.02 -23.06
N LEU A 75 1.67 -14.31 -23.08
CA LEU A 75 1.72 -12.86 -23.07
C LEU A 75 0.77 -12.36 -24.16
N LEU A 76 -0.07 -11.37 -23.86
CA LEU A 76 -0.87 -10.73 -24.91
C LEU A 76 0.04 -10.22 -26.02
N GLU A 77 -0.47 -10.28 -27.25
CA GLU A 77 0.13 -9.54 -28.34
C GLU A 77 0.01 -8.02 -28.09
N LEU A 78 0.95 -7.28 -28.66
CA LEU A 78 1.00 -5.82 -28.54
C LEU A 78 -0.29 -5.21 -29.11
N GLY A 79 -1.20 -4.74 -28.23
CA GLY A 79 -2.43 -4.04 -28.62
C GLY A 79 -3.74 -4.77 -28.27
N GLU A 80 -3.70 -5.96 -27.69
CA GLU A 80 -4.92 -6.67 -27.27
C GLU A 80 -5.49 -6.14 -25.94
N GLU A 81 -6.81 -5.90 -25.91
CA GLU A 81 -7.53 -5.37 -24.75
C GLU A 81 -8.41 -6.47 -24.13
N ASN A 82 -8.34 -6.65 -22.82
CA ASN A 82 -9.16 -7.63 -22.10
C ASN A 82 -10.06 -6.96 -21.04
N GLY A 83 -10.76 -5.91 -21.48
CA GLY A 83 -11.73 -5.15 -20.69
C GLY A 83 -11.19 -3.82 -20.15
N GLU A 84 -11.98 -3.21 -19.27
CA GLU A 84 -11.69 -1.92 -18.65
C GLU A 84 -11.81 -2.03 -17.13
N PHE A 85 -10.96 -1.30 -16.42
CA PHE A 85 -11.14 -1.10 -15.00
C PHE A 85 -12.36 -0.21 -14.75
N PRO A 86 -13.23 -0.55 -13.78
CA PRO A 86 -14.35 0.29 -13.44
C PRO A 86 -13.87 1.64 -12.87
N ILE A 87 -14.62 2.70 -13.14
CA ILE A 87 -14.39 3.99 -12.49
C ILE A 87 -14.49 3.79 -10.97
N GLY A 88 -13.55 4.36 -10.23
CA GLY A 88 -13.44 4.16 -8.79
C GLY A 88 -12.46 3.06 -8.37
N THR A 89 -11.90 2.27 -9.29
CA THR A 89 -10.78 1.37 -8.94
C THR A 89 -9.62 2.18 -8.37
N VAL A 90 -9.07 1.69 -7.27
CA VAL A 90 -7.94 2.31 -6.59
C VAL A 90 -6.65 1.56 -6.93
N PHE A 91 -5.59 2.30 -7.17
CA PHE A 91 -4.28 1.78 -7.48
C PHE A 91 -3.27 2.21 -6.42
N TYR A 92 -2.44 1.27 -5.98
CA TYR A 92 -1.25 1.52 -5.18
C TYR A 92 -0.02 1.07 -5.97
N ASN A 93 0.90 1.99 -6.25
CA ASN A 93 2.10 1.71 -7.05
C ASN A 93 1.76 0.95 -8.35
N GLU A 94 0.79 1.47 -9.11
CA GLU A 94 0.40 0.95 -10.43
C GLU A 94 -0.28 -0.44 -10.39
N LYS A 95 -0.64 -0.95 -9.20
CA LYS A 95 -1.42 -2.18 -9.06
C LYS A 95 -2.80 -1.90 -8.47
N PRO A 96 -3.87 -2.56 -8.98
CA PRO A 96 -5.20 -2.40 -8.43
C PRO A 96 -5.28 -2.98 -7.02
N VAL A 97 -5.94 -2.26 -6.11
CA VAL A 97 -6.13 -2.64 -4.71
C VAL A 97 -7.57 -2.48 -4.28
N ARG A 98 -7.98 -3.25 -3.27
CA ARG A 98 -9.28 -3.12 -2.60
C ARG A 98 -9.07 -2.94 -1.10
N LYS A 99 -9.87 -2.08 -0.48
CA LYS A 99 -9.90 -1.97 0.98
C LYS A 99 -10.22 -3.33 1.60
N THR A 100 -9.67 -3.56 2.78
CA THR A 100 -10.06 -4.69 3.63
C THR A 100 -10.13 -4.18 5.07
N ASP A 101 -11.09 -4.70 5.83
CA ASP A 101 -11.18 -4.45 7.27
C ASP A 101 -10.59 -5.63 8.06
N ASN A 102 -10.00 -6.63 7.38
CA ASN A 102 -9.35 -7.76 8.00
C ASN A 102 -7.88 -7.43 8.33
N PRO A 103 -7.52 -7.25 9.61
CA PRO A 103 -6.16 -6.83 9.96
C PRO A 103 -5.09 -7.87 9.66
N TYR A 104 -5.46 -9.15 9.57
CA TYR A 104 -4.54 -10.23 9.16
C TYR A 104 -4.16 -10.14 7.67
N ALA A 105 -4.90 -9.37 6.88
CA ALA A 105 -4.65 -9.15 5.46
C ALA A 105 -3.94 -7.81 5.19
N TYR A 106 -3.62 -7.03 6.23
CA TYR A 106 -2.93 -5.75 6.06
C TYR A 106 -1.48 -5.96 5.64
N ASP A 107 -1.10 -5.33 4.54
CA ASP A 107 0.29 -5.25 4.11
C ASP A 107 1.03 -4.17 4.92
N CYS A 108 2.14 -4.54 5.55
CA CYS A 108 2.84 -3.66 6.49
C CYS A 108 4.35 -3.63 6.18
N PHE A 109 4.95 -2.45 6.24
CA PHE A 109 6.40 -2.30 6.02
C PHE A 109 7.00 -1.12 6.78
N VAL A 110 8.32 -1.17 6.97
CA VAL A 110 9.11 -0.08 7.57
C VAL A 110 9.73 0.75 6.46
N LYS A 111 9.72 2.08 6.64
CA LYS A 111 10.52 3.03 5.86
C LYS A 111 11.55 3.68 6.76
N ALA A 112 12.80 3.71 6.31
CA ALA A 112 13.90 4.38 6.98
C ALA A 112 14.45 5.52 6.10
N SER A 113 14.91 6.61 6.72
CA SER A 113 15.76 7.58 6.04
C SER A 113 17.10 6.95 5.70
N TRP A 114 17.69 7.35 4.57
CA TRP A 114 18.96 6.82 4.07
C TRP A 114 20.05 6.74 5.14
N ASN A 115 20.22 7.81 5.92
CA ASN A 115 21.24 7.91 6.97
C ASN A 115 21.05 6.93 8.14
N CYS A 116 19.89 6.28 8.24
CA CYS A 116 19.57 5.33 9.31
C CYS A 116 19.65 3.87 8.84
N LEU A 117 19.97 3.59 7.58
CA LEU A 117 20.01 2.21 7.06
C LEU A 117 21.14 1.35 7.66
N HIS A 118 22.09 1.95 8.37
CA HIS A 118 23.28 1.28 8.91
C HIS A 118 23.34 1.32 10.45
N ASN A 119 22.20 1.48 11.10
CA ASN A 119 22.13 1.59 12.55
C ASN A 119 22.45 0.27 13.27
N TYR A 120 22.82 0.40 14.54
CA TYR A 120 23.23 -0.69 15.42
C TYR A 120 22.08 -1.65 15.77
N LEU A 121 22.43 -2.85 16.24
CA LEU A 121 21.49 -3.92 16.58
C LEU A 121 20.43 -3.52 17.62
N GLU A 122 20.73 -2.55 18.49
CA GLU A 122 19.82 -2.02 19.51
C GLU A 122 18.62 -1.29 18.91
N ASP A 123 18.82 -0.55 17.81
CA ASP A 123 17.74 0.14 17.11
C ASP A 123 16.76 -0.87 16.49
N TRP A 124 17.28 -1.97 15.94
CA TRP A 124 16.44 -3.04 15.38
C TRP A 124 15.59 -3.73 16.44
N LYS A 125 16.10 -3.90 17.67
CA LYS A 125 15.31 -4.41 18.79
C LYS A 125 14.16 -3.46 19.12
N MET A 126 14.45 -2.17 19.26
CA MET A 126 13.42 -1.16 19.54
C MET A 126 12.37 -1.10 18.42
N ILE A 127 12.80 -1.15 17.15
CA ILE A 127 11.90 -1.17 16.00
C ILE A 127 10.96 -2.37 16.06
N SER A 128 11.50 -3.57 16.32
CA SER A 128 10.72 -4.80 16.44
C SER A 128 9.69 -4.72 17.56
N GLU A 129 10.08 -4.25 18.75
CA GLU A 129 9.16 -4.08 19.88
C GLU A 129 8.00 -3.11 19.57
N GLN A 130 8.30 -2.01 18.88
CA GLN A 130 7.27 -1.04 18.50
C GLN A 130 6.32 -1.61 17.45
N ILE A 131 6.84 -2.33 16.44
CA ILE A 131 6.00 -3.02 15.46
C ILE A 131 5.07 -4.02 16.15
N GLN A 132 5.57 -4.83 17.08
CA GLN A 132 4.74 -5.77 17.83
C GLN A 132 3.61 -5.08 18.59
N LYS A 133 3.88 -3.95 19.24
CA LYS A 133 2.85 -3.14 19.93
C LYS A 133 1.79 -2.61 18.97
N ILE A 134 2.19 -2.13 17.79
CA ILE A 134 1.27 -1.63 16.76
C ILE A 134 0.38 -2.77 16.26
N THR A 135 1.00 -3.86 15.81
CA THR A 135 0.28 -5.02 15.25
C THR A 135 -0.70 -5.59 16.26
N LYS A 136 -0.31 -5.67 17.54
CA LYS A 136 -1.18 -6.16 18.61
C LYS A 136 -2.47 -5.33 18.74
N ARG A 137 -2.42 -4.00 18.65
CA ARG A 137 -3.62 -3.13 18.69
C ARG A 137 -4.63 -3.51 17.62
N TYR A 138 -4.17 -3.69 16.38
CA TYR A 138 -5.05 -4.07 15.27
C TYR A 138 -5.69 -5.45 15.43
N LEU A 139 -5.05 -6.36 16.19
CA LEU A 139 -5.56 -7.71 16.39
C LEU A 139 -6.47 -7.84 17.62
N GLU A 140 -6.34 -6.95 18.60
CA GLU A 140 -7.11 -6.93 19.84
C GLU A 140 -8.38 -6.07 19.78
N ASP A 141 -8.46 -5.07 18.89
CA ASP A 141 -9.64 -4.20 18.69
C ASP A 141 -10.82 -4.93 17.98
N LYS A 142 -11.08 -6.20 18.29
CA LYS A 142 -12.20 -7.02 17.77
C LYS A 142 -13.46 -6.93 18.62
#